data_AF-A0AAQ4EHX0-F1
#
_entry.id   AF-A0AAQ4EHX0-F1
#
_cell.length_a   1.000
_cell.length_b   1.000
_cell.length_c   1.000
_cell.angle_alpha   90.00
_cell.angle_beta   90.00
_cell.angle_gamma   90.00
#
_symmetry.space_group_name_H-M   'P 1'
#
loop_
_entity.id
_entity.type
_entity.pdbx_description
1 polymer ?
#
loop_
_entity_poly.entity_id
_entity_poly.type
_entity_poly.pdbx_seq_one_letter_code
_entity_poly.pdbx_strand_id
1 'polypeptide(L)'
;MDYYNPLGNAWDPLEYEHEVPSPQCLDRVRKDIADFYAKPLVGVFIFPEEDNITKVHALVEGPAGTPYDGGLFHFLIKFSENYPMTPPRVRIMTTDGGRVSFHSKFLVTGRVSLSLLGKYPGPEWRPTLTLEDVLIWLQSLFFDKLYFNDDNNFIQQETIRVAVCNTVEAALQDSPEQSQALRKHILKLFRQSYGKYLRIVSSNLHLTGRAKYTYSAEERVFRFEPLLRRLKGLKKMVVNKMEAGAAEGNQ
;
A
#
# COMPACT_ATOMS: atom_id res chain seq x y z
N MET A 1 -10.76 8.59 26.27
CA MET A 1 -11.99 9.35 25.91
C MET A 1 -12.20 9.16 24.43
N ASP A 2 -12.94 8.12 24.08
CA ASP A 2 -13.35 7.87 22.71
C ASP A 2 -14.40 8.91 22.35
N TYR A 3 -14.04 9.81 21.44
CA TYR A 3 -15.00 10.72 20.85
C TYR A 3 -15.99 9.90 20.03
N TYR A 4 -17.24 9.90 20.51
CA TYR A 4 -18.43 9.44 19.80
C TYR A 4 -18.37 9.99 18.36
N ASN A 5 -18.22 9.11 17.36
CA ASN A 5 -18.23 9.48 15.94
C ASN A 5 -19.66 9.29 15.42
N PRO A 6 -20.47 10.36 15.29
CA PRO A 6 -21.88 10.26 14.89
C PRO A 6 -22.06 9.96 13.39
N LEU A 7 -20.96 9.91 12.63
CA LEU A 7 -20.90 9.43 11.26
C LEU A 7 -20.29 8.03 11.34
N GLY A 8 -20.89 7.01 10.74
CA GLY A 8 -20.27 5.68 10.67
C GLY A 8 -18.87 5.67 10.04
N ASN A 9 -18.38 4.51 9.64
CA ASN A 9 -17.11 4.35 8.91
C ASN A 9 -17.18 4.91 7.46
N ALA A 10 -17.71 6.13 7.26
CA ALA A 10 -17.92 6.77 5.96
C ALA A 10 -16.62 6.98 5.15
N TRP A 11 -15.48 6.83 5.80
CA TRP A 11 -14.16 6.91 5.21
C TRP A 11 -13.69 5.60 4.56
N ASP A 12 -14.28 4.47 4.94
CA ASP A 12 -13.79 3.13 4.67
C ASP A 12 -14.41 2.59 3.37
N PRO A 13 -13.62 2.29 2.33
CA PRO A 13 -14.12 1.74 1.08
C PRO A 13 -14.85 0.40 1.24
N LEU A 14 -14.55 -0.38 2.29
CA LEU A 14 -15.15 -1.70 2.51
C LEU A 14 -16.61 -1.65 2.97
N GLU A 15 -17.08 -0.50 3.46
CA GLU A 15 -18.47 -0.33 3.91
C GLU A 15 -19.42 0.02 2.75
N TYR A 16 -18.87 0.22 1.54
CA TYR A 16 -19.59 0.74 0.36
C TYR A 16 -19.48 -0.19 -0.85
N GLU A 17 -19.34 -1.50 -0.63
CA GLU A 17 -19.23 -2.48 -1.73
C GLU A 17 -20.46 -2.51 -2.64
N HIS A 18 -21.64 -2.23 -2.08
CA HIS A 18 -22.92 -2.22 -2.80
C HIS A 18 -23.36 -0.83 -3.27
N GLU A 19 -22.51 0.19 -3.15
CA GLU A 19 -22.80 1.55 -3.62
C GLU A 19 -22.89 1.58 -5.15
N VAL A 20 -24.04 1.99 -5.68
CA VAL A 20 -24.33 2.01 -7.11
C VAL A 20 -23.84 3.33 -7.73
N PRO A 21 -22.87 3.31 -8.65
CA PRO A 21 -22.35 4.53 -9.26
C PRO A 21 -23.31 5.10 -10.32
N SER A 22 -23.36 6.43 -10.40
CA SER A 22 -24.03 7.12 -11.50
C SER A 22 -23.32 6.86 -12.85
N PRO A 23 -24.02 6.96 -14.00
CA PRO A 23 -23.39 6.84 -15.31
C PRO A 23 -22.24 7.84 -15.50
N GLN A 24 -22.41 9.08 -15.02
CA GLN A 24 -21.39 10.12 -15.06
C GLN A 24 -20.15 9.75 -14.23
N CYS A 25 -20.35 9.14 -13.06
CA CYS A 25 -19.26 8.59 -12.26
C CYS A 25 -18.48 7.52 -13.04
N LEU A 26 -19.18 6.56 -13.65
CA LEU A 26 -18.53 5.50 -14.43
C LEU A 26 -17.72 6.07 -15.61
N ASP A 27 -18.26 7.03 -16.35
CA ASP A 27 -17.55 7.65 -17.47
C ASP A 27 -16.31 8.41 -17.00
N ARG A 28 -16.42 9.13 -15.88
CA ARG A 28 -15.27 9.81 -15.27
C ARG A 28 -14.21 8.82 -14.80
N VAL A 29 -14.60 7.75 -14.11
CA VAL A 29 -13.68 6.71 -13.61
C VAL A 29 -12.94 6.03 -14.76
N ARG A 30 -13.63 5.67 -15.84
CA ARG A 30 -13.00 5.10 -17.04
C ARG A 30 -11.97 6.04 -17.64
N LYS A 31 -12.31 7.33 -17.74
CA LYS A 31 -11.40 8.36 -18.23
C LYS A 31 -10.15 8.47 -17.35
N ASP A 32 -10.32 8.61 -16.03
CA ASP A 32 -9.20 8.75 -15.10
C ASP A 32 -8.27 7.52 -15.11
N ILE A 33 -8.82 6.31 -15.24
CA ILE A 33 -8.04 5.08 -15.39
C ILE A 33 -7.28 5.08 -16.72
N ALA A 34 -7.94 5.45 -17.83
CA ALA A 34 -7.30 5.52 -19.14
C ALA A 34 -6.18 6.57 -19.19
N ASP A 35 -6.42 7.75 -18.60
CA ASP A 35 -5.45 8.84 -18.52
C ASP A 35 -4.22 8.40 -17.68
N PHE A 36 -4.43 7.68 -16.57
CA PHE A 36 -3.32 7.09 -15.80
C PHE A 36 -2.50 6.10 -16.63
N TYR A 37 -3.15 5.21 -17.39
CA TYR A 37 -2.41 4.25 -18.23
C TYR A 37 -1.69 4.90 -19.42
N ALA A 38 -2.21 6.02 -19.93
CA ALA A 38 -1.54 6.79 -20.97
C ALA A 38 -0.26 7.45 -20.45
N LYS A 39 -0.22 7.80 -19.16
CA LYS A 39 0.94 8.43 -18.50
C LYS A 39 1.13 7.86 -17.08
N PRO A 40 1.69 6.65 -16.95
CA PRO A 40 1.84 6.00 -15.65
C PRO A 40 2.87 6.72 -14.78
N LEU A 41 2.57 6.81 -13.49
CA LEU A 41 3.49 7.35 -12.50
C LEU A 41 4.59 6.31 -12.16
N VAL A 42 5.82 6.79 -11.99
CA VAL A 42 6.95 5.91 -11.64
C VAL A 42 6.72 5.32 -10.25
N GLY A 43 6.78 3.99 -10.15
CA GLY A 43 6.61 3.27 -8.89
C GLY A 43 5.17 3.23 -8.37
N VAL A 44 4.17 3.57 -9.20
CA VAL A 44 2.75 3.42 -8.86
C VAL A 44 2.07 2.55 -9.91
N PHE A 45 1.25 1.62 -9.45
CA PHE A 45 0.52 0.68 -10.30
C PHE A 45 -0.93 0.61 -9.84
N ILE A 46 -1.87 0.49 -10.78
CA ILE A 46 -3.29 0.32 -10.46
C ILE A 46 -3.84 -0.97 -11.06
N PHE A 47 -4.84 -1.54 -10.40
CA PHE A 47 -5.54 -2.76 -10.79
C PHE A 47 -7.03 -2.55 -10.46
N PRO A 48 -7.82 -2.01 -11.41
CA PRO A 48 -9.27 -1.98 -11.29
C PRO A 48 -9.84 -3.39 -11.15
N GLU A 49 -10.88 -3.58 -10.34
CA GLU A 49 -11.60 -4.85 -10.29
C GLU A 49 -12.38 -5.09 -11.59
N GLU A 50 -12.44 -6.34 -12.03
CA GLU A 50 -13.10 -6.74 -13.27
C GLU A 50 -14.61 -6.50 -13.20
N ASP A 51 -15.22 -6.83 -12.06
CA ASP A 51 -16.66 -6.72 -11.82
C ASP A 51 -17.09 -5.30 -11.40
N ASN A 52 -16.15 -4.49 -10.89
CA ASN A 52 -16.45 -3.16 -10.38
C ASN A 52 -15.28 -2.19 -10.59
N ILE A 53 -15.29 -1.49 -11.72
CA ILE A 53 -14.26 -0.49 -12.05
C ILE A 53 -14.17 0.67 -11.05
N THR A 54 -15.21 0.87 -10.22
CA THR A 54 -15.18 1.89 -9.16
C THR A 54 -14.33 1.47 -7.96
N LYS A 55 -13.90 0.21 -7.91
CA LYS A 55 -12.97 -0.33 -6.91
C LYS A 55 -11.63 -0.61 -7.59
N VAL A 56 -10.60 0.07 -7.12
CA VAL A 56 -9.26 0.04 -7.71
C VAL A 56 -8.25 -0.27 -6.62
N HIS A 57 -7.44 -1.30 -6.84
CA HIS A 57 -6.28 -1.58 -6.02
C HIS A 57 -5.10 -0.78 -6.55
N ALA A 58 -4.46 0.01 -5.71
CA ALA A 58 -3.23 0.72 -6.05
C ALA A 58 -2.05 0.13 -5.28
N LEU A 59 -0.93 -0.05 -5.96
CA LEU A 59 0.34 -0.48 -5.37
C LEU A 59 1.36 0.64 -5.55
N VAL A 60 1.87 1.16 -4.44
CA VAL A 60 2.88 2.24 -4.43
C VAL A 60 4.19 1.66 -3.90
N GLU A 61 5.25 1.73 -4.69
CA GLU A 61 6.60 1.40 -4.25
C GLU A 61 7.16 2.55 -3.40
N GLY A 62 7.65 2.22 -2.21
CA GLY A 62 8.31 3.19 -1.35
C GLY A 62 9.56 3.77 -2.02
N PRO A 63 9.73 5.10 -2.08
CA PRO A 63 10.81 5.74 -2.82
C PRO A 63 12.20 5.45 -2.27
N ALA A 64 13.19 5.46 -3.17
CA ALA A 64 14.60 5.31 -2.80
C ALA A 64 15.08 6.42 -1.87
N GLY A 65 15.97 6.07 -0.93
CA GLY A 65 16.51 7.02 0.05
C GLY A 65 15.55 7.39 1.18
N THR A 66 14.36 6.80 1.22
CA THR A 66 13.41 6.89 2.34
C THR A 66 13.48 5.61 3.19
N PRO A 67 13.01 5.63 4.44
CA PRO A 67 12.82 4.40 5.23
C PRO A 67 11.86 3.40 4.59
N TYR A 68 11.08 3.81 3.58
CA TYR A 68 10.12 2.98 2.87
C TYR A 68 10.71 2.29 1.63
N ASP A 69 11.99 2.51 1.31
CA ASP A 69 12.62 2.10 0.04
C ASP A 69 12.33 0.64 -0.35
N GLY A 70 11.64 0.48 -1.49
CA GLY A 70 11.30 -0.81 -2.09
C GLY A 70 10.13 -1.54 -1.43
N GLY A 71 9.52 -0.98 -0.38
CA GLY A 71 8.27 -1.48 0.20
C GLY A 71 7.12 -1.42 -0.80
N LEU A 72 6.24 -2.42 -0.79
CA LEU A 72 5.08 -2.49 -1.66
C LEU A 72 3.81 -2.16 -0.85
N PHE A 73 3.37 -0.91 -0.90
CA PHE A 73 2.22 -0.41 -0.14
C PHE A 73 0.95 -0.55 -0.97
N HIS A 74 0.04 -1.41 -0.52
CA HIS A 74 -1.23 -1.67 -1.16
C HIS A 74 -2.31 -0.76 -0.56
N PHE A 75 -2.98 -0.04 -1.44
CA PHE A 75 -4.14 0.79 -1.13
C PHE A 75 -5.38 0.26 -1.87
N LEU A 76 -6.51 0.34 -1.21
CA LEU A 76 -7.83 0.14 -1.82
C LEU A 76 -8.50 1.49 -2.01
N ILE A 77 -8.88 1.79 -3.24
CA ILE A 77 -9.58 3.01 -3.63
C ILE A 77 -10.99 2.63 -4.09
N LYS A 78 -12.01 3.27 -3.52
CA LYS A 78 -13.40 3.15 -3.96
C LYS A 78 -13.91 4.53 -4.36
N PHE A 79 -14.22 4.71 -5.63
CA PHE A 79 -14.91 5.91 -6.10
C PHE A 79 -16.34 5.93 -5.53
N SER A 80 -16.77 7.09 -5.06
CA SER A 80 -18.11 7.32 -4.54
C SER A 80 -19.15 7.32 -5.67
N GLU A 81 -20.42 7.15 -5.33
CA GLU A 81 -21.53 7.16 -6.30
C GLU A 81 -21.60 8.43 -7.17
N ASN A 82 -21.19 9.56 -6.58
CA ASN A 82 -21.25 10.90 -7.16
C ASN A 82 -19.87 11.42 -7.59
N TYR A 83 -18.85 10.56 -7.70
CA TYR A 83 -17.54 10.96 -8.22
C TYR A 83 -17.68 11.63 -9.60
N PRO A 84 -17.01 12.77 -9.88
CA PRO A 84 -15.99 13.44 -9.07
C PRO A 84 -16.53 14.54 -8.14
N MET A 85 -17.83 14.65 -7.91
CA MET A 85 -18.38 15.67 -6.99
C MET A 85 -17.97 15.42 -5.54
N THR A 86 -17.83 14.16 -5.15
CA THR A 86 -17.27 13.76 -3.86
C THR A 86 -15.96 12.98 -4.05
N PRO A 87 -15.02 13.06 -3.09
CA PRO A 87 -13.73 12.37 -3.21
C PRO A 87 -13.90 10.84 -3.17
N PRO A 88 -12.95 10.10 -3.74
CA PRO A 88 -12.89 8.67 -3.53
C PRO A 88 -12.56 8.34 -2.06
N ARG A 89 -12.96 7.15 -1.61
CA ARG A 89 -12.54 6.58 -0.32
C ARG A 89 -11.26 5.80 -0.52
N VAL A 90 -10.32 5.95 0.40
CA VAL A 90 -8.99 5.32 0.32
C VAL A 90 -8.65 4.64 1.64
N ARG A 91 -8.21 3.39 1.56
CA ARG A 91 -7.71 2.58 2.67
C ARG A 91 -6.32 2.06 2.36
N ILE A 92 -5.39 2.15 3.31
CA ILE A 92 -4.13 1.40 3.26
C ILE A 92 -4.39 -0.01 3.79
N MET A 93 -4.03 -1.02 2.99
CA MET A 93 -4.20 -2.43 3.34
C MET A 93 -2.96 -3.00 4.03
N THR A 94 -1.78 -2.41 3.77
CA THR A 94 -0.49 -2.81 4.33
C THR A 94 -0.33 -2.34 5.79
N THR A 95 -1.11 -2.91 6.72
CA THR A 95 -1.10 -2.56 8.15
C THR A 95 -0.82 -3.74 9.09
N ASP A 96 -0.53 -4.94 8.54
CA ASP A 96 -0.31 -6.17 9.31
C ASP A 96 -1.50 -6.52 10.23
N GLY A 97 -2.72 -6.44 9.69
CA GLY A 97 -3.94 -6.66 10.46
C GLY A 97 -4.19 -5.57 11.52
N GLY A 98 -3.75 -4.34 11.23
CA GLY A 98 -3.88 -3.18 12.12
C GLY A 98 -2.89 -3.13 13.28
N ARG A 99 -1.70 -3.72 13.09
CA ARG A 99 -0.61 -3.70 14.09
C ARG A 99 0.48 -2.69 13.75
N VAL A 100 0.59 -2.29 12.49
CA VAL A 100 1.66 -1.40 12.01
C VAL A 100 1.06 -0.15 11.38
N SER A 101 1.53 1.00 11.87
CA SER A 101 1.37 2.30 11.21
C SER A 101 2.72 2.71 10.64
N PHE A 102 2.75 3.01 9.35
CA PHE A 102 3.97 3.40 8.64
C PHE A 102 4.25 4.89 8.66
N HIS A 103 3.23 5.70 8.88
CA HIS A 103 3.28 7.15 8.77
C HIS A 103 2.15 7.74 9.61
N SER A 104 2.33 8.96 10.13
CA SER A 104 1.31 9.65 10.94
C SER A 104 -0.04 9.83 10.21
N LYS A 105 -0.04 9.79 8.87
CA LYS A 105 -1.25 9.85 8.04
C LYS A 105 -1.84 8.48 7.69
N PHE A 106 -1.15 7.38 8.01
CA PHE A 106 -1.57 6.00 7.77
C PHE A 106 -1.89 5.34 9.11
N LEU A 107 -3.16 5.43 9.52
CA LEU A 107 -3.58 4.84 10.80
C LEU A 107 -3.59 3.32 10.72
N VAL A 108 -3.38 2.67 11.88
CA VAL A 108 -3.42 1.21 12.00
C VAL A 108 -4.75 0.61 11.53
N THR A 109 -5.86 1.35 11.64
CA THR A 109 -7.17 0.93 11.12
C THR A 109 -7.24 0.81 9.60
N GLY A 110 -6.21 1.27 8.88
CA GLY A 110 -6.21 1.40 7.43
C GLY A 110 -6.68 2.77 6.94
N ARG A 111 -7.11 3.67 7.84
CA ARG A 111 -7.54 5.02 7.47
C ARG A 111 -6.36 5.86 7.00
N VAL A 112 -6.54 6.49 5.84
CA VAL A 112 -5.62 7.49 5.29
C VAL A 112 -6.15 8.90 5.58
N SER A 113 -5.39 9.65 6.37
CA SER A 113 -5.76 11.00 6.82
C SER A 113 -5.18 12.06 5.88
N LEU A 114 -5.91 12.34 4.79
CA LEU A 114 -5.57 13.39 3.81
C LEU A 114 -6.60 14.52 3.85
N SER A 115 -6.15 15.76 3.61
CA SER A 115 -7.04 16.93 3.59
C SER A 115 -8.01 16.88 2.42
N LEU A 116 -7.53 16.47 1.25
CA LEU A 116 -8.32 16.29 0.03
C LEU A 116 -9.36 15.17 0.13
N LEU A 117 -9.29 14.34 1.17
CA LEU A 117 -10.31 13.33 1.48
C LEU A 117 -11.29 13.82 2.55
N GLY A 118 -11.25 15.11 2.89
CA GLY A 118 -12.08 15.77 3.92
C GLY A 118 -11.68 15.43 5.36
N LYS A 119 -10.48 14.86 5.58
CA LYS A 119 -10.11 14.21 6.86
C LYS A 119 -8.91 14.85 7.55
N TYR A 120 -8.40 15.97 7.05
CA TYR A 120 -7.28 16.71 7.65
C TYR A 120 -7.34 18.20 7.25
N PRO A 121 -6.84 19.15 8.07
CA PRO A 121 -6.72 20.54 7.64
C PRO A 121 -5.87 20.68 6.38
N GLY A 122 -6.32 21.46 5.39
CA GLY A 122 -5.59 21.68 4.15
C GLY A 122 -6.51 21.86 2.94
N PRO A 123 -5.97 21.75 1.72
CA PRO A 123 -6.78 21.86 0.50
C PRO A 123 -7.83 20.75 0.45
N GLU A 124 -9.06 21.16 0.15
CA GLU A 124 -10.23 20.28 0.05
C GLU A 124 -10.34 19.64 -1.35
N TRP A 125 -11.14 18.58 -1.43
CA TRP A 125 -11.49 17.94 -2.69
C TRP A 125 -12.11 18.94 -3.66
N ARG A 126 -11.73 18.86 -4.94
CA ARG A 126 -12.37 19.59 -6.04
C ARG A 126 -12.65 18.61 -7.17
N PRO A 127 -13.79 18.72 -7.88
CA PRO A 127 -14.12 17.83 -8.99
C PRO A 127 -13.13 17.85 -10.17
N THR A 128 -12.22 18.83 -10.19
CA THR A 128 -11.11 18.89 -11.15
C THR A 128 -9.98 17.91 -10.84
N LEU A 129 -9.88 17.43 -9.59
CA LEU A 129 -8.89 16.45 -9.18
C LEU A 129 -9.22 15.06 -9.75
N THR A 130 -8.19 14.29 -10.00
CA THR A 130 -8.23 12.99 -10.69
C THR A 130 -7.74 11.86 -9.78
N LEU A 131 -7.90 10.62 -10.25
CA LEU A 131 -7.20 9.47 -9.68
C LEU A 131 -5.67 9.68 -9.61
N GLU A 132 -5.07 10.25 -10.67
CA GLU A 132 -3.62 10.53 -10.72
C GLU A 132 -3.21 11.46 -9.57
N ASP A 133 -3.97 12.52 -9.32
CA ASP A 133 -3.71 13.43 -8.20
C ASP A 133 -3.72 12.67 -6.87
N VAL A 134 -4.75 11.87 -6.61
CA VAL A 134 -4.84 11.05 -5.38
C VAL A 134 -3.61 10.15 -5.23
N LEU A 135 -3.16 9.50 -6.30
CA LEU A 135 -1.99 8.63 -6.31
C LEU A 135 -0.68 9.40 -6.07
N ILE A 136 -0.51 10.58 -6.68
CA ILE A 136 0.63 11.47 -6.43
C ILE A 136 0.69 11.87 -4.96
N TRP A 137 -0.46 12.22 -4.36
CA TRP A 137 -0.55 12.55 -2.93
C TRP A 137 -0.21 11.37 -2.04
N LEU A 138 -0.69 10.16 -2.35
CA LEU A 138 -0.32 8.97 -1.60
C LEU A 138 1.18 8.70 -1.68
N GLN A 139 1.77 8.85 -2.86
CA GLN A 139 3.22 8.70 -3.05
C GLN A 139 4.02 9.77 -2.32
N SER A 140 3.55 11.03 -2.33
CA SER A 140 4.26 12.15 -1.71
C SER A 140 4.42 11.99 -0.20
N LEU A 141 3.47 11.31 0.46
CA LEU A 141 3.54 11.02 1.90
C LEU A 141 4.77 10.19 2.30
N PHE A 142 5.35 9.40 1.39
CA PHE A 142 6.55 8.63 1.70
C PHE A 142 7.83 9.46 1.68
N PHE A 143 7.81 10.65 1.07
CA PHE A 143 8.93 11.59 1.11
C PHE A 143 8.87 12.53 2.32
N ASP A 144 7.69 12.66 2.93
CA ASP A 144 7.50 13.54 4.06
C ASP A 144 8.12 12.94 5.32
N LYS A 145 8.78 13.80 6.11
CA LYS A 145 9.38 13.43 7.40
C LYS A 145 8.40 13.66 8.54
N LEU A 146 7.10 13.37 8.36
CA LEU A 146 6.12 13.46 9.46
C LEU A 146 6.19 12.20 10.32
N TYR A 147 7.36 11.98 10.90
CA TYR A 147 7.64 10.93 11.86
C TYR A 147 7.14 11.36 13.25
N PHE A 148 6.30 10.51 13.85
CA PHE A 148 6.52 10.18 15.26
C PHE A 148 7.98 9.74 15.38
N ASN A 149 8.73 10.23 16.37
CA ASN A 149 10.19 10.13 16.58
C ASN A 149 10.85 8.71 16.53
N ASP A 150 10.31 7.74 15.80
CA ASP A 150 10.85 6.42 15.61
C ASP A 150 12.09 6.44 14.71
N ASP A 151 13.03 5.53 15.00
CA ASP A 151 14.24 5.34 14.22
C ASP A 151 13.89 4.96 12.77
N ASN A 152 14.48 5.64 11.78
CA ASN A 152 14.36 5.26 10.38
C ASN A 152 14.64 3.77 10.15
N ASN A 153 15.52 3.16 10.94
CA ASN A 153 15.83 1.74 10.85
C ASN A 153 14.65 0.84 11.28
N PHE A 154 13.80 1.27 12.21
CA PHE A 154 12.58 0.51 12.56
C PHE A 154 11.55 0.58 11.45
N ILE A 155 11.31 1.77 10.90
CA ILE A 155 10.39 1.90 9.76
C ILE A 155 10.91 1.08 8.57
N GLN A 156 12.21 1.09 8.32
CA GLN A 156 12.83 0.26 7.28
C GLN A 156 12.68 -1.23 7.56
N GLN A 157 12.87 -1.68 8.80
CA GLN A 157 12.60 -3.06 9.19
C GLN A 157 11.14 -3.44 8.93
N GLU A 158 10.19 -2.64 9.38
CA GLU A 158 8.76 -2.90 9.20
C GLU A 158 8.35 -2.85 7.73
N THR A 159 9.00 -2.00 6.93
CA THR A 159 8.82 -1.93 5.48
C THR A 159 9.20 -3.26 4.85
N ILE A 160 10.38 -3.80 5.17
CA ILE A 160 10.79 -5.12 4.66
C ILE A 160 9.89 -6.23 5.23
N ARG A 161 9.55 -6.18 6.52
CA ARG A 161 8.77 -7.23 7.18
C ARG A 161 7.35 -7.31 6.65
N VAL A 162 6.64 -6.19 6.53
CA VAL A 162 5.22 -6.15 6.20
C VAL A 162 5.03 -5.78 4.74
N ALA A 163 5.50 -4.59 4.33
CA ALA A 163 5.27 -4.08 2.98
C ALA A 163 5.98 -4.90 1.88
N VAL A 164 7.01 -5.68 2.22
CA VAL A 164 7.62 -6.64 1.29
C VAL A 164 7.19 -8.07 1.63
N CYS A 165 7.61 -8.61 2.77
CA CYS A 165 7.46 -10.05 3.01
C CYS A 165 5.99 -10.48 3.18
N ASN A 166 5.18 -9.79 4.00
CA ASN A 166 3.75 -10.14 4.12
C ASN A 166 3.02 -9.96 2.78
N THR A 167 3.30 -8.86 2.06
CA THR A 167 2.68 -8.60 0.75
C THR A 167 2.96 -9.71 -0.26
N VAL A 168 4.21 -10.20 -0.30
CA VAL A 168 4.62 -11.31 -1.18
C VAL A 168 4.02 -12.65 -0.73
N GLU A 169 3.95 -12.91 0.58
CA GLU A 169 3.30 -14.09 1.12
C GLU A 169 1.81 -14.15 0.77
N ALA A 170 1.10 -13.03 0.92
CA ALA A 170 -0.31 -12.93 0.53
C ALA A 170 -0.51 -13.21 -0.97
N ALA A 171 0.40 -12.71 -1.82
CA ALA A 171 0.37 -12.98 -3.26
C ALA A 171 0.70 -14.45 -3.60
N LEU A 172 1.60 -15.08 -2.83
CA LEU A 172 1.92 -16.51 -2.96
C LEU A 172 0.76 -17.41 -2.51
N GLN A 173 -0.01 -16.99 -1.50
CA GLN A 173 -1.14 -17.73 -0.94
C GLN A 173 -2.47 -17.49 -1.67
N ASP A 174 -2.46 -16.71 -2.75
CA ASP A 174 -3.67 -16.35 -3.52
C ASP A 174 -4.77 -15.72 -2.66
N SER A 175 -4.39 -14.80 -1.76
CA SER A 175 -5.33 -14.07 -0.90
C SER A 175 -6.46 -13.43 -1.73
N PRO A 176 -7.74 -13.56 -1.31
CA PRO A 176 -8.89 -13.05 -2.05
C PRO A 176 -8.91 -11.51 -2.13
N GLU A 177 -8.24 -10.83 -1.20
CA GLU A 177 -8.14 -9.36 -1.16
C GLU A 177 -7.26 -8.78 -2.28
N GLN A 178 -6.52 -9.62 -3.00
CA GLN A 178 -5.64 -9.20 -4.10
C GLN A 178 -6.12 -9.83 -5.39
N SER A 179 -6.44 -9.05 -6.42
CA SER A 179 -6.76 -9.59 -7.73
C SER A 179 -5.60 -10.40 -8.32
N GLN A 180 -5.89 -11.35 -9.22
CA GLN A 180 -4.84 -12.16 -9.85
C GLN A 180 -3.76 -11.31 -10.53
N ALA A 181 -4.18 -10.20 -11.18
CA ALA A 181 -3.27 -9.24 -11.81
C ALA A 181 -2.35 -8.56 -10.79
N LEU A 182 -2.89 -8.11 -9.65
CA LEU A 182 -2.12 -7.52 -8.55
C LEU A 182 -1.11 -8.53 -8.00
N ARG A 183 -1.54 -9.77 -7.72
CA ARG A 183 -0.66 -10.83 -7.20
C ARG A 183 0.51 -11.10 -8.15
N LYS A 184 0.24 -11.31 -9.44
CA LYS A 184 1.28 -11.52 -10.47
C LYS A 184 2.27 -10.35 -10.50
N HIS A 185 1.77 -9.13 -10.39
CA HIS A 185 2.61 -7.93 -10.40
C HIS A 185 3.48 -7.80 -9.14
N ILE A 186 2.93 -8.06 -7.95
CA ILE A 186 3.70 -8.08 -6.68
C ILE A 186 4.88 -9.05 -6.78
N LEU A 187 4.65 -10.27 -7.26
CA LEU A 187 5.70 -11.27 -7.39
C LEU A 187 6.77 -10.84 -8.40
N LYS A 188 6.36 -10.19 -9.50
CA LYS A 188 7.28 -9.63 -10.52
C LYS A 188 8.18 -8.55 -9.91
N LEU A 189 7.60 -7.59 -9.20
CA LEU A 189 8.37 -6.52 -8.54
C LEU A 189 9.32 -7.09 -7.49
N PHE A 190 8.86 -8.04 -6.67
CA PHE A 190 9.73 -8.67 -5.67
C PHE A 190 10.96 -9.32 -6.29
N ARG A 191 10.78 -10.02 -7.42
CA ARG A 191 11.90 -10.65 -8.14
C ARG A 191 12.90 -9.61 -8.67
N GLN A 192 12.40 -8.50 -9.24
CA GLN A 192 13.22 -7.42 -9.79
C GLN A 192 13.99 -6.68 -8.69
N SER A 193 13.35 -6.41 -7.56
CA SER A 193 13.91 -5.65 -6.45
C SER A 193 14.61 -6.51 -5.39
N TYR A 194 14.68 -7.84 -5.58
CA TYR A 194 15.25 -8.77 -4.58
C TYR A 194 16.66 -8.38 -4.11
N GLY A 195 17.52 -7.98 -5.06
CA GLY A 195 18.89 -7.55 -4.75
C GLY A 195 18.93 -6.32 -3.83
N LYS A 196 17.96 -5.41 -3.97
CA LYS A 196 17.81 -4.22 -3.10
C LYS A 196 17.48 -4.64 -1.67
N TYR A 197 16.50 -5.53 -1.49
CA TYR A 197 16.11 -6.02 -0.16
C TYR A 197 17.27 -6.70 0.58
N LEU A 198 18.06 -7.50 -0.13
CA LEU A 198 19.25 -8.13 0.45
C LEU A 198 20.28 -7.11 0.92
N ARG A 199 20.51 -6.03 0.17
CA ARG A 199 21.45 -4.96 0.57
C ARG A 199 20.95 -4.25 1.82
N ILE A 200 19.68 -3.83 1.83
CA ILE A 200 19.04 -3.14 2.97
C ILE A 200 19.11 -3.98 4.25
N VAL A 201 18.79 -5.27 4.17
CA VAL A 201 18.85 -6.14 5.35
C VAL A 201 20.29 -6.41 5.76
N SER A 202 21.19 -6.67 4.81
CA SER A 202 22.61 -6.96 5.08
C SER A 202 23.32 -5.78 5.76
N SER A 203 23.09 -4.55 5.32
CA SER A 203 23.70 -3.36 5.93
C SER A 203 23.29 -3.15 7.38
N ASN A 204 22.10 -3.63 7.77
CA ASN A 204 21.53 -3.45 9.10
C ASN A 204 21.66 -4.68 10.01
N LEU A 205 22.34 -5.76 9.59
CA LEU A 205 22.50 -6.97 10.40
C LEU A 205 23.14 -6.71 11.77
N HIS A 206 24.07 -5.75 11.84
CA HIS A 206 24.76 -5.34 13.07
C HIS A 206 23.83 -4.76 14.15
N LEU A 207 22.61 -4.35 13.78
CA LEU A 207 21.59 -3.88 14.70
C LEU A 207 20.77 -5.02 15.32
N THR A 208 20.81 -6.23 14.76
CA THR A 208 19.99 -7.37 15.21
C THR A 208 20.16 -7.62 16.71
N GLY A 209 19.04 -7.80 17.42
CA GLY A 209 19.01 -8.04 18.86
C GLY A 209 19.14 -6.77 19.71
N ARG A 210 19.49 -5.62 19.12
CA ARG A 210 19.47 -4.34 19.85
C ARG A 210 18.02 -3.91 20.05
N ALA A 211 17.70 -3.52 21.28
CA ALA A 211 16.44 -2.92 21.64
C ALA A 211 16.53 -1.40 21.56
N LYS A 212 15.41 -0.75 21.25
CA LYS A 212 15.24 0.69 21.40
C LYS A 212 13.87 0.96 21.98
N TYR A 213 13.81 1.93 22.89
CA TYR A 213 12.55 2.46 23.37
C TYR A 213 11.98 3.45 22.36
N THR A 214 10.73 3.21 22.01
CA THR A 214 9.91 4.18 21.27
C THR A 214 9.33 5.22 22.24
N TYR A 215 8.73 6.29 21.72
CA TYR A 215 8.08 7.30 22.56
C TYR A 215 6.86 6.74 23.33
N SER A 216 6.22 5.68 22.81
CA SER A 216 5.17 4.93 23.53
C SER A 216 5.72 4.04 24.65
N ALA A 217 7.03 4.12 24.95
CA ALA A 217 7.74 3.28 25.91
C ALA A 217 7.70 1.78 25.59
N GLU A 218 7.27 1.41 24.38
CA GLU A 218 7.35 0.04 23.90
C GLU A 218 8.79 -0.27 23.48
N GLU A 219 9.33 -1.34 24.06
CA GLU A 219 10.61 -1.89 23.66
C GLU A 219 10.45 -2.62 22.33
N ARG A 220 11.12 -2.10 21.30
CA ARG A 220 11.18 -2.75 19.98
C ARG A 220 12.58 -3.26 19.73
N VAL A 221 12.68 -4.49 19.22
CA VAL A 221 13.94 -5.17 18.95
C VAL A 221 14.15 -5.29 17.45
N PHE A 222 15.36 -4.99 16.98
CA PHE A 222 15.73 -5.20 15.59
C PHE A 222 15.88 -6.69 15.27
N ARG A 223 15.26 -7.13 14.17
CA ARG A 223 15.16 -8.53 13.72
C ARG A 223 15.57 -8.69 12.25
N PHE A 224 16.69 -8.09 11.85
CA PHE A 224 17.19 -8.18 10.46
C PHE A 224 17.66 -9.59 10.07
N GLU A 225 18.27 -10.35 10.98
CA GLU A 225 18.71 -11.71 10.65
C GLU A 225 17.54 -12.69 10.34
N PRO A 226 16.44 -12.74 11.13
CA PRO A 226 15.23 -13.45 10.72
C PRO A 226 14.66 -12.97 9.38
N LEU A 227 14.67 -11.65 9.10
CA LEU A 227 14.20 -11.11 7.83
C LEU A 227 15.04 -11.59 6.65
N LEU A 228 16.36 -11.68 6.82
CA LEU A 228 17.24 -12.20 5.78
C LEU A 228 16.90 -13.65 5.42
N ARG A 229 16.65 -14.50 6.43
CA ARG A 229 16.20 -15.88 6.21
C ARG A 229 14.86 -15.92 5.49
N ARG A 230 13.90 -15.10 5.93
CA ARG A 230 12.57 -15.00 5.34
C ARG A 230 12.63 -14.59 3.86
N LEU A 231 13.39 -13.55 3.51
CA LEU A 231 13.58 -13.12 2.12
C LEU A 231 14.18 -14.23 1.23
N LYS A 232 15.18 -14.98 1.73
CA LYS A 232 15.77 -16.11 1.01
C LYS A 232 14.74 -17.22 0.76
N GLY A 233 13.89 -17.52 1.75
CA GLY A 233 12.78 -18.47 1.61
C GLY A 233 11.78 -18.02 0.54
N LEU A 234 11.32 -16.77 0.65
CA LEU A 234 10.35 -16.19 -0.30
C LEU A 234 10.88 -16.20 -1.73
N LYS A 235 12.16 -15.88 -1.97
CA LYS A 235 12.74 -15.97 -3.32
C LYS A 235 12.57 -17.35 -3.94
N LYS A 236 12.83 -18.42 -3.19
CA LYS A 236 12.65 -19.79 -3.70
C LYS A 236 11.19 -20.06 -4.07
N MET A 237 10.26 -19.68 -3.19
CA MET A 237 8.82 -19.86 -3.42
C MET A 237 8.32 -19.06 -4.64
N VAL A 238 8.76 -17.82 -4.80
CA VAL A 238 8.39 -16.96 -5.92
C VAL A 238 8.90 -17.52 -7.25
N VAL A 239 10.14 -17.98 -7.31
CA VAL A 239 10.70 -18.62 -8.52
C VAL A 239 9.88 -19.84 -8.90
N ASN A 240 9.62 -20.74 -7.95
CA ASN A 240 8.85 -21.96 -8.21
C ASN A 240 7.43 -21.64 -8.71
N LYS A 241 6.73 -20.68 -8.09
CA LYS A 241 5.35 -20.31 -8.50
C LYS A 241 5.32 -19.70 -9.90
N MET A 242 6.31 -18.88 -10.25
CA MET A 242 6.41 -18.28 -11.58
C MET A 242 6.74 -19.30 -12.68
N GLU A 243 7.61 -20.27 -12.39
CA GLU A 243 7.95 -21.34 -13.33
C GLU A 243 6.77 -22.29 -13.57
N ALA A 244 6.02 -22.64 -12.52
CA ALA A 244 4.79 -23.43 -12.64
C ALA A 244 3.74 -22.74 -13.53
N GLY A 245 3.49 -21.44 -13.31
CA GLY A 245 2.54 -20.68 -14.13
C GLY A 245 2.99 -20.47 -15.58
N ALA A 246 4.30 -20.50 -15.87
CA ALA A 246 4.81 -20.44 -17.24
C ALA A 246 4.65 -21.77 -18.00
N ALA A 247 4.65 -22.90 -17.29
CA ALA A 247 4.39 -24.21 -17.87
C ALA A 247 2.90 -24.41 -18.23
N GLU A 248 1.99 -23.87 -17.43
CA GLU A 248 0.53 -23.95 -17.66
C GLU A 248 0.05 -23.03 -18.81
N GLY A 249 0.73 -21.92 -19.09
CA GLY A 249 0.35 -20.97 -20.15
C GLY A 249 0.81 -21.35 -21.57
N ASN A 250 1.49 -22.49 -21.74
CA ASN A 250 2.00 -23.00 -23.03
C ASN A 250 1.23 -24.25 -23.52
N GLN A 251 0.05 -24.51 -22.96
CA GLN A 251 -0.93 -25.50 -23.43
C GLN A 251 -2.21 -24.79 -23.85
#